data_AF-A0A7C4HIJ5-F1
#
_entry.id   AF-A0A7C4HIJ5-F1
#
_cell.length_a   1.000
_cell.length_b   1.000
_cell.length_c   1.000
_cell.angle_alpha   90.00
_cell.angle_beta   90.00
_cell.angle_gamma   90.00
#
_symmetry.space_group_name_H-M   'P 1'
#
loop_
_entity.id
_entity.type
_entity.pdbx_description
1 polymer ?
#
loop_
_entity_poly.entity_id
_entity_poly.type
_entity_poly.pdbx_seq_one_letter_code
_entity_poly.pdbx_strand_id
1 'polypeptide(L)'
;MATVKFVVSDPETRRSFQLEVEQSKVLGLIGKKIGEEFNGDLIGLQGYVLKITGGTDKDGFPMHPQVEGSARKKVLLTGPPCFHPRKKGERRRKTVRGNTISEDIVQINCKIVKKGEKPIEEIVPVKKKEEKKPEVKEEKGEEKKESEKSGKTS
;
A
#
# COMPACT_ATOMS: atom_id res chain seq x y z
N MET A 1 -4.57 10.86 -17.67
CA MET A 1 -3.74 11.46 -16.61
C MET A 1 -3.44 10.39 -15.58
N ALA A 2 -2.18 10.20 -15.22
CA ALA A 2 -1.84 9.24 -14.20
C ALA A 2 -2.18 9.83 -12.82
N THR A 3 -2.92 9.07 -12.03
CA THR A 3 -3.41 9.44 -10.70
C THR A 3 -2.69 8.62 -9.66
N VAL A 4 -2.25 9.27 -8.59
CA VAL A 4 -1.60 8.63 -7.45
C VAL A 4 -2.58 8.64 -6.27
N LYS A 5 -2.69 7.49 -5.61
CA LYS A 5 -3.55 7.32 -4.43
C LYS A 5 -2.75 7.62 -3.16
N PHE A 6 -3.22 8.56 -2.37
CA PHE A 6 -2.69 8.84 -1.05
C PHE A 6 -3.59 8.22 0.01
N VAL A 7 -3.02 7.37 0.86
CA VAL A 7 -3.71 6.82 2.04
C VAL A 7 -3.17 7.55 3.25
N VAL A 8 -3.99 8.42 3.84
CA VAL A 8 -3.64 9.23 5.01
C VAL A 8 -4.28 8.61 6.24
N SER A 9 -3.46 8.17 7.19
CA SER A 9 -3.91 7.61 8.46
C SER A 9 -3.80 8.63 9.59
N ASP A 10 -4.90 8.81 10.32
CA ASP A 10 -4.93 9.59 11.56
C ASP A 10 -4.73 8.65 12.77
N PRO A 11 -3.62 8.79 13.53
CA PRO A 11 -3.37 7.95 14.69
C PRO A 11 -4.36 8.16 15.84
N GLU A 12 -4.97 9.34 15.96
CA GLU A 12 -5.87 9.66 17.08
C GLU A 12 -7.28 9.12 16.84
N THR A 13 -7.84 9.41 15.67
CA THR A 13 -9.18 8.92 15.30
C THR A 13 -9.18 7.48 14.82
N ARG A 14 -7.98 6.90 14.59
CA ARG A 14 -7.77 5.55 14.01
C ARG A 14 -8.48 5.35 12.66
N ARG A 15 -8.77 6.44 11.96
CA ARG A 15 -9.40 6.44 10.64
C ARG A 15 -8.35 6.65 9.56
N SER A 16 -8.61 6.08 8.39
CA SER A 16 -7.79 6.26 7.20
C SER A 16 -8.62 6.82 6.07
N PHE A 17 -8.09 7.82 5.38
CA PHE A 17 -8.74 8.49 4.27
C PHE A 17 -7.95 8.26 2.99
N GLN A 18 -8.67 8.05 1.88
CA GLN A 18 -8.07 7.86 0.57
C GLN A 18 -8.32 9.09 -0.28
N LEU A 19 -7.25 9.68 -0.80
CA LEU A 19 -7.24 10.84 -1.67
C LEU A 19 -6.67 10.44 -3.03
N GLU A 20 -7.36 10.81 -4.10
CA GLU A 20 -6.86 10.64 -5.46
C GLU A 20 -6.32 11.99 -5.94
N VAL A 21 -5.02 12.02 -6.25
CA VAL A 21 -4.34 13.25 -6.64
C VAL A 21 -3.65 13.04 -7.98
N GLU A 22 -3.69 14.08 -8.80
CA GLU A 22 -3.04 14.09 -10.10
C GLU A 22 -1.51 14.14 -9.95
N GLN A 23 -0.81 13.40 -10.81
CA GLN A 23 0.64 13.23 -10.73
C GLN A 23 1.44 14.54 -10.80
N SER A 24 0.88 15.59 -11.42
CA SER A 24 1.49 16.94 -11.46
C SER A 24 1.78 17.50 -10.05
N LYS A 25 0.91 17.21 -9.07
CA LYS A 25 1.11 17.65 -7.68
C LYS A 25 2.11 16.77 -6.91
N VAL A 26 2.37 15.56 -7.42
CA VAL A 26 3.30 14.58 -6.82
C VAL A 26 4.74 14.86 -7.19
N LEU A 27 5.01 15.70 -8.20
CA LEU A 27 6.37 16.08 -8.61
C LEU A 27 7.21 16.61 -7.44
N GLY A 28 6.61 17.37 -6.52
CA GLY A 28 7.30 17.89 -5.31
C GLY A 28 7.59 16.83 -4.23
N LEU A 29 7.09 15.60 -4.40
CA LEU A 29 7.35 14.46 -3.51
C LEU A 29 8.35 13.46 -4.08
N ILE A 30 8.69 13.58 -5.37
CA ILE A 30 9.69 12.73 -6.01
C ILE A 30 11.05 13.01 -5.36
N GLY A 31 11.78 11.93 -5.04
CA GLY A 31 13.08 12.02 -4.36
C GLY A 31 13.00 12.02 -2.83
N LYS A 32 11.81 12.20 -2.23
CA LYS A 32 11.65 12.02 -0.78
C LYS A 32 11.76 10.56 -0.39
N LYS A 33 12.24 10.32 0.83
CA LYS A 33 12.40 8.97 1.39
C LYS A 33 11.25 8.60 2.32
N ILE A 34 11.03 7.30 2.47
CA ILE A 34 10.18 6.77 3.55
C ILE A 34 10.76 7.22 4.90
N GLY A 35 9.87 7.74 5.75
CA GLY A 35 10.21 8.27 7.07
C GLY A 35 10.36 9.79 7.11
N GLU A 36 10.42 10.46 5.95
CA GLU A 36 10.48 11.92 5.88
C GLU A 36 9.10 12.56 6.05
N GLU A 37 9.13 13.79 6.56
CA GLU A 37 7.95 14.62 6.77
C GLU A 37 7.80 15.64 5.63
N PHE A 38 6.55 15.96 5.29
CA PHE A 38 6.23 16.92 4.25
C PHE A 38 4.92 17.66 4.55
N ASN A 39 4.79 18.85 3.96
CA ASN A 39 3.59 19.66 4.09
C ASN A 39 2.45 19.08 3.24
N GLY A 40 1.30 18.89 3.87
CA GLY A 40 0.07 18.38 3.27
C GLY A 40 -0.55 19.31 2.23
N ASP A 41 -0.10 20.56 2.14
CA ASP A 41 -0.56 21.55 1.16
C ASP A 41 -0.41 21.02 -0.28
N LEU A 42 0.64 20.23 -0.54
CA LEU A 42 0.90 19.60 -1.85
C LEU A 42 -0.23 18.67 -2.32
N ILE A 43 -0.92 18.04 -1.36
CA ILE A 43 -2.03 17.10 -1.60
C ILE A 43 -3.40 17.70 -1.28
N GLY A 44 -3.47 19.00 -1.02
CA GLY A 44 -4.72 19.72 -0.70
C GLY A 44 -5.15 19.62 0.78
N LEU A 45 -4.27 19.14 1.66
CA LEU A 45 -4.49 19.09 3.11
C LEU A 45 -3.77 20.26 3.77
N GLN A 46 -4.43 21.42 3.77
CA GLN A 46 -3.84 22.66 4.26
C GLN A 46 -3.49 22.61 5.75
N GLY A 47 -2.26 22.99 6.09
CA GLY A 47 -1.79 23.04 7.48
C GLY A 47 -1.48 21.68 8.13
N TYR A 48 -1.60 20.57 7.38
CA TYR A 48 -1.22 19.25 7.87
C TYR A 48 0.27 18.97 7.64
N VAL A 49 0.91 18.30 8.59
CA VAL A 49 2.24 17.70 8.38
C VAL A 49 2.10 16.19 8.35
N LEU A 50 2.57 15.59 7.26
CA LEU A 50 2.43 14.18 6.97
C LEU A 50 3.79 13.52 6.89
N LYS A 51 3.88 12.29 7.41
CA LYS A 51 5.05 11.44 7.35
C LYS A 51 4.82 10.28 6.40
N ILE A 52 5.73 10.08 5.46
CA ILE A 52 5.68 8.95 4.52
C ILE A 52 6.01 7.67 5.29
N THR A 53 5.13 6.68 5.29
CA THR A 53 5.36 5.39 5.95
C THR A 53 5.70 4.28 4.96
N GLY A 54 5.25 4.41 3.71
CA GLY A 54 5.55 3.45 2.65
C GLY A 54 4.73 3.71 1.40
N GLY A 55 4.67 2.70 0.53
CA GLY A 55 3.92 2.78 -0.71
C GLY A 55 4.03 1.50 -1.53
N THR A 56 3.31 1.50 -2.66
CA THR A 56 3.33 0.40 -3.63
C THR A 56 3.56 0.92 -5.04
N ASP A 57 4.41 0.20 -5.76
CA ASP A 57 4.66 0.41 -7.19
C ASP A 57 3.45 -0.04 -8.04
N LYS A 58 3.39 0.38 -9.29
CA LYS A 58 2.38 -0.01 -10.29
C LYS A 58 2.20 -1.51 -10.45
N ASP A 59 3.29 -2.26 -10.32
CA ASP A 59 3.30 -3.73 -10.43
C ASP A 59 3.02 -4.43 -9.09
N GLY A 60 2.61 -3.67 -8.06
CA GLY A 60 2.25 -4.21 -6.74
C GLY A 60 3.44 -4.55 -5.85
N PHE A 61 4.66 -4.17 -6.24
CA PHE A 61 5.83 -4.33 -5.37
C PHE A 61 5.79 -3.31 -4.23
N PRO A 62 5.87 -3.76 -2.95
CA PRO A 62 5.92 -2.86 -1.82
C PRO A 62 7.28 -2.16 -1.74
N MET A 63 7.29 -0.94 -1.22
CA MET A 63 8.53 -0.24 -0.85
C MET A 63 9.11 -0.79 0.45
N HIS A 64 10.44 -0.84 0.55
CA HIS A 64 11.14 -1.29 1.75
C HIS A 64 12.02 -0.16 2.34
N PRO A 65 11.84 0.23 3.62
CA PRO A 65 12.54 1.38 4.21
C PRO A 65 14.08 1.31 4.17
N GLN A 66 14.63 0.11 4.33
CA GLN A 66 16.08 -0.13 4.36
C GLN A 66 16.72 -0.25 2.97
N VAL A 67 15.93 -0.36 1.89
CA VAL A 67 16.48 -0.51 0.54
C VAL A 67 16.60 0.87 -0.08
N GLU A 68 17.83 1.34 -0.27
CA GLU A 68 18.04 2.68 -0.80
C GLU A 68 17.78 2.78 -2.30
N GLY A 69 17.30 3.96 -2.70
CA GLY A 69 17.08 4.36 -4.08
C GLY A 69 15.63 4.24 -4.51
N SER A 70 15.38 4.61 -5.76
CA SER A 70 14.05 4.55 -6.37
C SER A 70 13.80 3.25 -7.12
N ALA A 71 14.83 2.50 -7.53
CA ALA A 71 14.67 1.31 -8.37
C ALA A 71 14.17 0.07 -7.59
N ARG A 72 13.73 -0.95 -8.35
CA ARG A 72 13.43 -2.28 -7.81
C ARG A 72 14.70 -3.08 -7.59
N LYS A 73 14.80 -3.76 -6.45
CA LYS A 73 15.94 -4.60 -6.09
C LYS A 73 15.46 -5.95 -5.56
N LYS A 74 16.18 -7.02 -5.90
CA LYS A 74 16.00 -8.34 -5.28
C LYS A 74 16.83 -8.39 -4.00
N VAL A 75 16.16 -8.48 -2.86
CA VAL A 75 16.80 -8.55 -1.55
C VAL A 75 16.43 -9.86 -0.85
N LEU A 76 17.37 -10.38 -0.06
CA LEU A 76 17.15 -11.57 0.76
C LEU A 76 16.47 -11.14 2.06
N LEU A 77 15.18 -11.40 2.19
CA LEU A 77 14.41 -11.06 3.39
C LEU A 77 14.32 -12.27 4.32
N THR A 78 14.45 -12.00 5.61
CA THR A 78 14.30 -12.99 6.69
C THR A 78 13.00 -12.78 7.49
N GLY A 79 12.36 -11.62 7.36
CA GLY A 79 11.17 -11.25 8.13
C GLY A 79 10.43 -10.06 7.54
N PRO A 80 9.42 -9.55 8.26
CA PRO A 80 8.69 -8.36 7.86
C PRO A 80 9.58 -7.10 7.98
N PRO A 81 9.35 -6.05 7.17
CA PRO A 81 8.26 -5.87 6.19
C PRO A 81 8.49 -6.64 4.86
N CYS A 82 7.44 -6.79 4.05
CA CYS A 82 7.43 -7.44 2.72
C CYS A 82 7.58 -8.99 2.69
N PHE A 83 8.04 -9.62 3.77
CA PHE A 83 8.08 -11.08 3.90
C PHE A 83 7.53 -11.56 5.25
N HIS A 84 6.61 -12.52 5.21
CA HIS A 84 6.09 -13.19 6.39
C HIS A 84 6.56 -14.65 6.36
N PRO A 85 7.63 -15.00 7.11
CA PRO A 85 8.17 -16.35 7.13
C PRO A 85 7.16 -17.32 7.77
N ARG A 86 7.00 -18.51 7.20
CA ARG A 86 6.12 -19.55 7.79
C ARG A 86 6.88 -20.46 8.74
N LYS A 87 8.18 -20.65 8.49
CA LYS A 87 9.07 -21.46 9.33
C LYS A 87 10.15 -20.58 9.94
N LYS A 88 10.58 -20.93 11.17
CA LYS A 88 11.70 -20.27 11.85
C LYS A 88 12.97 -20.47 11.01
N GLY A 89 13.67 -19.37 10.72
CA GLY A 89 14.90 -19.38 9.90
C GLY A 89 14.68 -19.37 8.38
N GLU A 90 13.43 -19.30 7.90
CA GLU A 90 13.16 -19.17 6.47
C GLU A 90 13.65 -17.82 5.93
N ARG A 91 14.41 -17.85 4.84
CA ARG A 91 14.86 -16.65 4.12
C ARG A 91 14.47 -16.79 2.67
N ARG A 92 13.95 -15.71 2.08
CA ARG A 92 13.52 -15.72 0.67
C ARG A 92 14.00 -14.46 -0.04
N ARG A 93 14.58 -14.65 -1.23
CA ARG A 93 14.83 -13.53 -2.15
C ARG A 93 13.50 -13.05 -2.72
N LYS A 94 13.18 -11.77 -2.49
CA LYS A 94 12.00 -11.11 -3.04
C LYS A 94 12.41 -9.80 -3.70
N THR A 95 11.68 -9.43 -4.75
CA THR A 95 11.79 -8.10 -5.36
C THR A 95 11.00 -7.11 -4.52
N VAL A 96 11.65 -6.01 -4.14
CA VAL A 96 11.02 -4.88 -3.44
C VAL A 96 11.41 -3.59 -4.15
N ARG A 97 10.58 -2.55 -4.00
CA ARG A 97 10.94 -1.19 -4.42
C ARG A 97 11.80 -0.55 -3.32
N GLY A 98 12.73 0.30 -3.72
CA GLY A 98 13.51 1.08 -2.76
C GLY A 98 12.64 2.10 -1.99
N ASN A 99 13.28 2.80 -1.07
CA ASN A 99 12.66 3.72 -0.12
C ASN A 99 12.39 5.11 -0.68
N THR A 100 12.86 5.42 -1.88
CA THR A 100 12.74 6.75 -2.49
C THR A 100 11.51 6.80 -3.40
N ILE A 101 10.70 7.84 -3.27
CA ILE A 101 9.51 8.05 -4.09
C ILE A 101 9.90 8.37 -5.53
N SER A 102 9.24 7.71 -6.48
CA SER A 102 9.41 7.87 -7.92
C SER A 102 8.07 7.91 -8.64
N GLU A 103 8.07 8.29 -9.91
CA GLU A 103 6.88 8.40 -10.76
C GLU A 103 6.10 7.10 -10.96
N ASP A 104 6.75 5.95 -10.83
CA ASP A 104 6.11 4.64 -11.00
C ASP A 104 5.17 4.25 -9.84
N ILE A 105 5.12 5.05 -8.77
CA ILE A 105 4.35 4.73 -7.57
C ILE A 105 2.87 5.00 -7.80
N VAL A 106 2.03 4.01 -7.48
CA VAL A 106 0.57 4.12 -7.60
C VAL A 106 -0.08 4.51 -6.27
N GLN A 107 0.49 4.07 -5.15
CA GLN A 107 -0.04 4.39 -3.83
C GLN A 107 1.06 4.80 -2.85
N ILE A 108 0.81 5.89 -2.11
CA ILE A 108 1.68 6.36 -1.04
C ILE A 108 0.89 6.30 0.27
N ASN A 109 1.49 5.70 1.29
CA ASN A 109 0.93 5.62 2.63
C ASN A 109 1.59 6.69 3.51
N CYS A 110 0.74 7.46 4.18
CA CYS A 110 1.14 8.59 5.01
C CYS A 110 0.49 8.50 6.39
N LYS A 111 1.19 9.01 7.40
CA LYS A 111 0.68 9.19 8.77
C LYS A 111 0.65 10.67 9.10
N ILE A 112 -0.41 11.12 9.77
CA ILE A 112 -0.49 12.50 10.28
C ILE A 112 0.44 12.65 11.49
N VAL A 113 1.30 13.66 11.44
CA VAL A 113 2.17 14.05 12.55
C VAL A 113 1.63 15.30 13.24
N LYS A 114 1.17 16.29 12.46
CA LYS A 114 0.53 17.50 12.98
C LYS A 114 -0.79 17.72 12.27
N LYS A 115 -1.83 18.04 13.04
CA LYS A 115 -3.17 18.36 12.54
C LYS A 115 -3.20 19.79 12.01
N GLY A 116 -3.83 19.96 10.86
CA GLY A 116 -4.14 21.27 10.28
C GLY A 116 -5.48 21.82 10.77
N GLU A 117 -5.92 22.89 10.12
CA GLU A 117 -7.04 23.73 10.56
C GLU A 117 -8.42 23.12 10.25
N LYS A 118 -8.55 22.32 9.19
CA LYS A 118 -9.83 21.75 8.74
C LYS A 118 -9.86 20.24 8.93
N PRO A 119 -10.94 19.65 9.47
CA PRO A 119 -11.05 18.20 9.63
C PRO A 119 -11.00 17.50 8.27
N ILE A 120 -10.21 16.43 8.18
CA ILE A 120 -10.01 15.64 6.95
C ILE A 120 -11.32 15.04 6.43
N GLU A 121 -12.30 14.83 7.32
CA GLU A 121 -13.62 14.28 7.00
C GLU A 121 -14.44 15.17 6.06
N GLU A 122 -14.18 16.49 6.03
CA GLU A 122 -14.85 17.42 5.13
C GLU A 122 -14.16 17.52 3.76
N ILE A 123 -12.85 17.26 3.73
CA ILE A 123 -12.02 17.41 2.54
C ILE A 123 -12.08 16.15 1.66
N VAL A 124 -12.26 14.99 2.30
CA VAL A 124 -12.39 13.71 1.60
C VAL A 124 -13.87 13.32 1.60
N PRO A 125 -14.57 13.32 0.44
CA PRO A 125 -15.90 12.75 0.38
C PRO A 125 -15.79 11.29 0.80
N VAL A 126 -16.34 10.97 1.97
CA VAL A 126 -16.38 9.61 2.51
C VAL A 126 -17.23 8.78 1.55
N LYS A 127 -16.61 8.18 0.54
CA LYS A 127 -17.17 7.00 -0.11
C LYS A 127 -17.18 5.93 0.98
N LYS A 128 -18.30 5.84 1.71
CA LYS A 128 -18.66 4.69 2.54
C LYS A 128 -18.48 3.46 1.64
N LYS A 129 -17.36 2.75 1.77
CA LYS A 129 -17.28 1.38 1.31
C LYS A 129 -18.10 0.59 2.31
N GLU A 130 -19.31 0.25 1.88
CA GLU A 130 -20.16 -0.75 2.51
C GLU A 130 -19.35 -1.98 2.91
N GLU A 131 -19.75 -2.52 4.04
CA GLU A 131 -19.31 -3.79 4.60
C GLU A 131 -19.24 -4.87 3.52
N LYS A 132 -18.07 -5.49 3.36
CA LYS A 132 -18.04 -6.93 3.09
C LYS A 132 -17.22 -7.58 4.18
N LYS A 133 -17.95 -8.01 5.22
CA LYS A 133 -17.57 -9.14 6.07
C LYS A 133 -17.04 -10.27 5.15
N PRO A 134 -15.94 -10.94 5.48
CA PRO A 134 -15.65 -12.23 4.86
C PRO A 134 -16.66 -13.24 5.42
N GLU A 135 -17.78 -13.40 4.72
CA GLU A 135 -18.57 -14.63 4.84
C GLU A 135 -17.75 -15.77 4.27
N VAL A 136 -17.48 -16.74 5.15
CA VAL A 136 -17.07 -18.09 4.83
C VAL A 136 -18.08 -18.68 3.84
N LYS A 137 -17.61 -19.10 2.67
CA LYS A 137 -18.15 -20.25 1.94
C LYS A 137 -17.01 -20.97 1.24
N GLU A 138 -16.62 -22.08 1.86
CA GLU A 138 -16.23 -23.32 1.18
C GLU A 138 -17.17 -23.62 -0.01
N GLU A 139 -16.74 -24.52 -0.90
CA GLU A 139 -17.37 -24.92 -2.17
C GLU A 139 -16.76 -24.30 -3.45
N LYS A 140 -15.54 -24.75 -3.76
CA LYS A 140 -15.16 -25.09 -5.14
C LYS A 140 -13.96 -26.06 -5.15
N GLY A 141 -14.14 -27.17 -4.43
CA GLY A 141 -13.15 -28.25 -4.28
C GLY A 141 -13.59 -29.62 -4.80
N GLU A 142 -14.85 -29.82 -5.20
CA GLU A 142 -15.36 -31.16 -5.56
C GLU A 142 -15.57 -31.40 -7.06
N GLU A 143 -15.59 -30.39 -7.93
CA GLU A 143 -15.88 -30.60 -9.36
C GLU A 143 -14.66 -30.98 -10.24
N LYS A 144 -13.56 -31.42 -9.62
CA LYS A 144 -12.36 -31.92 -10.34
C LYS A 144 -11.90 -33.32 -9.95
N LYS A 145 -12.74 -34.12 -9.28
CA LYS A 145 -12.41 -35.50 -8.92
C LYS A 145 -13.38 -36.59 -9.41
N GLU A 146 -14.50 -36.25 -10.03
CA GLU A 146 -15.45 -37.26 -10.54
C GLU A 146 -15.39 -37.50 -12.05
N SER A 147 -14.71 -36.66 -12.84
CA SER A 147 -14.52 -36.88 -14.28
C SER A 147 -13.34 -37.79 -14.66
N GLU A 148 -12.60 -38.33 -13.68
CA GLU A 148 -11.44 -39.22 -13.89
C GLU A 148 -11.57 -40.63 -13.27
N LYS A 149 -12.76 -41.06 -12.81
CA LYS A 149 -12.92 -42.39 -12.17
C LYS A 149 -14.06 -43.30 -12.62
N SER A 150 -14.89 -42.94 -13.61
CA SER A 150 -15.90 -43.85 -14.18
C SER A 150 -15.51 -44.44 -15.56
N GLY A 151 -14.29 -44.19 -16.05
CA GLY A 151 -13.73 -44.83 -17.23
C GLY A 151 -12.58 -45.78 -16.90
N LYS A 152 -12.86 -46.95 -16.33
CA LYS A 152 -12.05 -48.19 -16.42
C LYS A 152 -12.63 -49.34 -15.60
N THR A 153 -12.74 -50.52 -16.26
CA THR A 153 -12.77 -51.90 -15.71
C THR A 153 -13.97 -52.28 -14.82
N SER A 154 -14.72 -53.37 -15.01
CA SER A 154 -14.60 -54.59 -15.82
C SER A 154 -15.98 -55.23 -15.92
#